data_AF-A0A970R7N6-F1
#
_entry.id   AF-A0A970R7N6-F1
#
_cell.length_a   1.000
_cell.length_b   1.000
_cell.length_c   1.000
_cell.angle_alpha   90.00
_cell.angle_beta   90.00
_cell.angle_gamma   90.00
#
_symmetry.space_group_name_H-M   'P 1'
#
loop_
_entity.id
_entity.type
_entity.pdbx_description
1 polymer ?
#
loop_
_entity_poly.entity_id
_entity_poly.type
_entity_poly.pdbx_seq_one_letter_code
_entity_poly.pdbx_strand_id
1 'polypeptide(L)'
;MELNYIRIAFFLIAFVPGLLRLLVFGDAEVFPAMVGSTFEMAKLGFEISLGLTGVMTLWLGLMKVGERGGVVAIMARWVGPLFRKLFPDIPPGHPATGSILMNIAANM
;
A
#
# COMPACT_ATOMS: atom_id res chain seq x y z
N MET A 1 -12.91 16.92 16.77
CA MET A 1 -14.38 16.71 16.67
C MET A 1 -14.79 16.16 15.30
N GLU A 2 -14.15 16.60 14.21
CA GLU A 2 -14.47 16.19 12.82
C GLU A 2 -14.36 14.69 12.55
N LEU A 3 -13.35 14.01 13.10
CA LEU A 3 -13.19 12.57 12.95
C LEU A 3 -14.37 11.75 13.51
N ASN A 4 -15.04 12.27 14.55
CA ASN A 4 -16.21 11.61 15.12
C ASN A 4 -17.41 11.68 14.17
N TYR A 5 -17.58 12.81 13.47
CA TYR A 5 -18.67 13.01 12.52
C TYR A 5 -18.50 12.12 11.28
N ILE A 6 -17.28 12.01 10.75
CA ILE A 6 -16.97 11.17 9.58
C ILE A 6 -17.26 9.69 9.87
N ARG A 7 -16.86 9.19 11.05
CA ARG A 7 -17.11 7.80 11.45
C ARG A 7 -18.61 7.52 11.56
N ILE A 8 -19.35 8.39 12.26
CA ILE A 8 -20.81 8.25 12.42
C ILE A 8 -21.51 8.29 11.06
N ALA A 9 -21.12 9.21 10.17
CA ALA A 9 -21.67 9.29 8.82
C ALA A 9 -21.44 8.01 8.01
N PHE A 10 -20.26 7.40 8.09
CA PHE A 10 -19.94 6.15 7.40
C PHE A 10 -20.85 5.00 7.85
N PHE A 11 -21.07 4.87 9.17
CA PHE A 11 -22.00 3.86 9.72
C PHE A 11 -23.45 4.11 9.31
N LEU A 12 -23.92 5.36 9.36
CA LEU A 12 -25.29 5.71 8.95
C LEU A 12 -25.52 5.41 7.47
N ILE A 13 -24.57 5.78 6.59
CA ILE A 13 -24.65 5.52 5.15
C ILE A 13 -24.67 4.03 4.87
N ALA A 14 -23.87 3.23 5.59
CA ALA A 14 -23.87 1.77 5.44
C ALA A 14 -25.18 1.11 5.95
N PHE A 15 -25.84 1.73 6.92
CA PHE A 15 -27.08 1.22 7.53
C PHE A 15 -28.31 1.42 6.62
N VAL A 16 -28.35 2.49 5.83
CA VAL A 16 -29.48 2.80 4.93
C VAL A 16 -29.74 1.69 3.88
N PRO A 17 -28.74 1.19 3.13
CA PRO A 17 -28.92 0.05 2.22
C PRO A 17 -29.37 -1.23 2.92
N GLY A 18 -28.88 -1.48 4.14
CA GLY A 18 -29.28 -2.64 4.95
C GLY A 18 -30.77 -2.58 5.34
N LEU A 19 -31.23 -1.41 5.78
CA LEU A 19 -32.64 -1.14 6.08
C LEU A 19 -33.53 -1.24 4.85
N LEU A 20 -33.10 -0.69 3.71
CA LEU A 20 -33.83 -0.77 2.45
C LEU A 20 -33.99 -2.23 2.01
N ARG A 21 -32.92 -3.04 2.07
CA ARG A 21 -33.03 -4.47 1.77
C ARG A 21 -33.93 -5.21 2.75
N LEU A 22 -33.84 -4.94 4.06
CA LEU A 22 -34.69 -5.58 5.05
C LEU A 22 -36.18 -5.25 4.83
N LEU A 23 -36.53 -3.98 4.63
CA LEU A 23 -37.92 -3.52 4.57
C LEU A 23 -38.58 -3.74 3.20
N VAL A 24 -37.81 -3.63 2.10
CA VAL A 24 -38.36 -3.76 0.73
C VAL A 24 -38.28 -5.19 0.22
N PHE A 25 -37.22 -5.93 0.55
CA PHE A 25 -37.02 -7.31 0.10
C PHE A 25 -37.36 -8.37 1.16
N GLY A 26 -37.65 -7.96 2.41
CA GLY A 26 -37.98 -8.89 3.51
C GLY A 26 -36.81 -9.78 3.95
N ASP A 27 -35.60 -9.45 3.53
CA ASP A 27 -34.42 -10.32 3.65
C ASP A 27 -33.71 -10.07 5.00
N ALA A 28 -34.05 -10.90 5.99
CA ALA A 28 -33.49 -10.82 7.33
C ALA A 28 -32.00 -11.23 7.40
N GLU A 29 -31.47 -11.88 6.36
CA GLU A 29 -30.08 -12.34 6.32
C GLU A 29 -29.08 -11.25 5.94
N VAL A 30 -29.58 -10.08 5.52
CA VAL A 30 -28.74 -8.95 5.07
C VAL A 30 -27.78 -8.46 6.15
N PHE A 31 -28.22 -8.37 7.41
CA PHE A 31 -27.36 -7.91 8.50
C PHE A 31 -26.26 -8.93 8.83
N PRO A 32 -26.57 -10.24 9.04
CA PRO A 32 -25.55 -11.28 9.15
C PRO A 32 -24.58 -11.31 7.96
N ALA A 33 -25.08 -11.20 6.73
CA ALA A 33 -24.26 -11.23 5.52
C ALA A 33 -23.32 -10.02 5.43
N MET A 34 -23.79 -8.81 5.78
CA MET A 34 -22.95 -7.61 5.83
C MET A 34 -21.82 -7.75 6.85
N VAL A 35 -22.13 -8.26 8.05
CA VAL A 35 -21.13 -8.51 9.09
C VAL A 35 -20.13 -9.56 8.60
N GLY A 36 -20.61 -10.68 8.05
CA GLY A 36 -19.78 -11.73 7.46
C GLY A 36 -18.82 -11.18 6.39
N SER A 37 -19.33 -10.42 5.43
CA SER A 37 -18.52 -9.81 4.38
C SER A 37 -17.47 -8.85 4.94
N THR A 38 -17.79 -8.12 6.02
CA THR A 38 -16.83 -7.20 6.65
C THR A 38 -15.67 -7.98 7.26
N PHE A 39 -15.95 -9.10 7.92
CA PHE A 39 -14.92 -9.99 8.48
C PHE A 39 -14.09 -10.68 7.39
N GLU A 40 -14.71 -11.13 6.29
CA GLU A 40 -13.97 -11.68 5.15
C GLU A 40 -13.02 -10.65 4.54
N MET A 41 -13.48 -9.41 4.34
CA MET A 41 -12.64 -8.33 3.84
C MET A 41 -11.50 -7.98 4.80
N ALA A 42 -11.76 -8.01 6.11
CA ALA A 42 -10.70 -7.83 7.11
C ALA A 42 -9.65 -8.94 7.03
N LYS A 43 -10.07 -10.21 6.88
CA LYS A 43 -9.18 -11.36 6.72
C LYS A 43 -8.34 -11.25 5.44
N LEU A 44 -8.97 -10.93 4.32
CA LEU A 44 -8.31 -10.75 3.03
C LEU A 44 -7.28 -9.60 3.09
N GLY A 45 -7.64 -8.46 3.67
CA GLY A 45 -6.72 -7.34 3.85
C GLY A 45 -5.51 -7.72 4.71
N PHE A 46 -5.71 -8.51 5.78
CA PHE A 46 -4.64 -9.00 6.63
C PHE A 46 -3.72 -9.99 5.91
N GLU A 47 -4.29 -10.93 5.15
CA GLU A 47 -3.56 -11.92 4.36
C GLU A 47 -2.67 -11.25 3.30
N ILE A 48 -3.22 -10.27 2.56
CA ILE A 48 -2.46 -9.46 1.60
C ILE A 48 -1.34 -8.68 2.30
N SER A 49 -1.64 -8.04 3.43
CA SER A 49 -0.66 -7.23 4.18
C SER A 49 0.49 -8.08 4.70
N LEU A 50 0.21 -9.30 5.18
CA LEU A 50 1.24 -10.25 5.60
C LEU A 50 2.11 -10.70 4.42
N GLY A 51 1.50 -11.05 3.27
CA GLY A 51 2.22 -11.42 2.07
C GLY A 51 3.17 -10.32 1.59
N LEU A 52 2.65 -9.09 1.47
CA LEU A 52 3.45 -7.93 1.06
C LEU A 52 4.54 -7.58 2.07
N THR A 53 4.27 -7.64 3.37
CA THR A 53 5.27 -7.40 4.42
C THR A 53 6.40 -8.42 4.34
N GLY A 54 6.10 -9.70 4.11
CA GLY A 54 7.11 -10.74 3.93
C GLY A 54 8.03 -10.45 2.74
N VAL A 55 7.46 -10.13 1.57
CA VAL A 55 8.25 -9.82 0.37
C VAL A 55 9.08 -8.55 0.56
N MET A 56 8.51 -7.49 1.12
CA MET A 56 9.21 -6.23 1.35
C MET A 56 10.36 -6.36 2.36
N THR A 57 10.15 -7.11 3.45
CA THR A 57 11.20 -7.35 4.45
C THR A 57 12.35 -8.17 3.87
N LEU A 58 12.06 -9.18 3.04
CA LEU A 58 13.08 -9.92 2.30
C LEU A 58 13.87 -9.01 1.35
N TRP A 59 13.18 -8.20 0.56
CA TRP A 59 13.81 -7.30 -0.41
C TRP A 59 14.70 -6.26 0.27
N LEU A 60 14.20 -5.61 1.32
CA LEU A 60 14.96 -4.63 2.12
C LEU A 60 16.15 -5.29 2.81
N GLY A 61 15.98 -6.52 3.32
CA GLY A 61 17.07 -7.31 3.90
C GLY A 61 18.18 -7.59 2.89
N LEU A 62 17.83 -8.07 1.70
CA LEU A 62 18.77 -8.33 0.61
C LEU A 62 19.48 -7.04 0.16
N MET A 63 18.76 -5.94 0.02
CA MET A 63 19.35 -4.63 -0.31
C MET A 63 20.35 -4.17 0.74
N LYS A 64 20.04 -4.34 2.03
CA LYS A 64 20.96 -3.99 3.12
C LYS A 64 22.23 -4.85 3.11
N VAL A 65 22.14 -6.12 2.71
CA VAL A 65 23.31 -6.99 2.50
C VAL A 65 24.12 -6.54 1.28
N GLY A 66 23.46 -6.27 0.15
CA GLY A 66 24.11 -5.77 -1.07
C GLY A 66 24.78 -4.41 -0.91
N GLU A 67 24.22 -3.54 -0.07
CA GLU A 67 24.79 -2.23 0.28
C GLU A 67 26.04 -2.39 1.13
N ARG A 68 25.98 -3.23 2.18
CA ARG A 68 27.16 -3.56 3.01
C ARG A 68 28.25 -4.29 2.23
N GLY A 69 27.87 -5.10 1.25
CA GLY A 69 28.79 -5.81 0.36
C GLY A 69 29.37 -4.94 -0.77
N GLY A 70 29.00 -3.65 -0.87
CA GLY A 70 29.49 -2.73 -1.89
C GLY A 70 28.94 -2.96 -3.31
N VAL A 71 28.14 -4.02 -3.52
CA VAL A 71 27.52 -4.34 -4.82
C VAL A 71 26.59 -3.23 -5.26
N VAL A 72 25.80 -2.67 -4.33
CA VAL A 72 24.90 -1.54 -4.62
C VAL A 72 25.70 -0.30 -5.03
N ALA A 73 26.85 -0.05 -4.41
CA ALA A 73 27.72 1.08 -4.77
C ALA A 73 28.34 0.92 -6.16
N ILE A 74 28.73 -0.31 -6.54
CA ILE A 74 29.23 -0.63 -7.88
C ILE A 74 28.13 -0.43 -8.92
N MET A 75 26.94 -0.98 -8.67
CA MET A 75 25.78 -0.79 -9.57
C MET A 75 25.39 0.69 -9.69
N ALA A 76 25.34 1.43 -8.59
CA ALA A 76 25.06 2.87 -8.62
C ALA A 76 26.08 3.65 -9.45
N ARG A 77 27.36 3.25 -9.44
CA ARG A 77 28.41 3.88 -10.24
C ARG A 77 28.24 3.61 -11.75
N TRP A 78 27.72 2.44 -12.11
CA TRP A 78 27.40 2.06 -13.49
C TRP A 78 26.13 2.72 -14.01
N VAL A 79 25.10 2.87 -13.18
CA VAL A 79 23.82 3.48 -13.54
C VAL A 79 23.85 5.02 -13.39
N GLY A 80 24.82 5.56 -12.64
CA GLY A 80 25.08 6.99 -12.48
C GLY A 80 25.10 7.83 -13.77
N PRO A 81 25.78 7.43 -14.86
CA PRO A 81 25.76 8.18 -16.12
C PRO A 81 24.37 8.24 -16.79
N LEU A 82 23.55 7.20 -16.63
CA LEU A 82 22.17 7.20 -17.12
C LEU A 82 21.31 8.19 -16.32
N PHE A 83 21.46 8.19 -15.00
CA PHE A 83 20.76 9.12 -14.10
C PHE A 83 21.10 10.58 -14.37
N ARG A 84 22.38 10.86 -14.59
CA ARG A 84 22.86 12.21 -14.88
C ARG A 84 22.33 12.75 -16.22
N LYS A 85 21.91 11.86 -17.12
CA LYS A 85 21.29 12.20 -18.41
C LYS A 85 19.77 12.34 -18.31
N LEU A 86 19.10 11.54 -17.48
CA LEU A 86 17.65 11.62 -17.26
C LEU A 86 17.24 12.75 -16.30
N PHE A 87 18.04 13.00 -15.27
CA PHE A 87 17.79 13.99 -14.22
C PHE A 87 19.02 14.88 -13.99
N PRO A 88 19.29 15.83 -14.91
CA PRO A 88 20.47 16.69 -14.85
C PRO A 88 20.52 17.65 -13.66
N ASP A 89 19.37 17.99 -13.06
CA ASP A 89 19.26 18.92 -11.93
C ASP A 89 19.55 18.30 -10.55
N ILE A 90 19.70 16.97 -10.46
CA ILE A 90 19.93 16.29 -9.17
C ILE A 90 21.43 16.05 -8.96
N PRO A 91 22.03 16.63 -7.90
CA PRO A 91 23.46 16.45 -7.61
C PRO A 91 23.83 14.97 -7.41
N PRO A 92 25.03 14.54 -7.85
CA PRO A 92 25.48 13.16 -7.68
C PRO A 92 25.57 12.81 -6.18
N GLY A 93 24.85 11.76 -5.77
CA GLY A 93 24.83 11.27 -4.39
C GLY A 93 23.68 11.80 -3.52
N HIS A 94 22.73 12.57 -4.08
CA HIS A 94 21.57 13.02 -3.31
C HIS A 94 20.59 11.87 -3.04
N PRO A 95 20.14 11.63 -1.78
CA PRO A 95 19.24 10.52 -1.44
C PRO A 95 17.89 10.55 -2.17
N ALA A 96 17.47 11.73 -2.67
CA ALA A 96 16.26 11.89 -3.48
C ALA A 96 16.28 11.06 -4.78
N THR A 97 17.47 10.78 -5.35
CA THR A 97 17.61 9.94 -6.55
C THR A 97 17.09 8.52 -6.29
N GLY A 98 17.34 7.97 -5.09
CA GLY A 98 16.87 6.65 -4.69
C GLY A 98 15.35 6.59 -4.52
N SER A 99 14.75 7.62 -3.92
CA SER A 99 13.29 7.71 -3.75
C SER A 99 12.54 7.83 -5.08
N ILE A 100 13.09 8.59 -6.04
CA ILE A 100 12.52 8.74 -7.38
C ILE A 100 12.61 7.42 -8.16
N LEU A 101 13.77 6.76 -8.12
CA LEU A 101 13.95 5.45 -8.78
C LEU A 101 12.99 4.41 -8.19
N MET A 102 12.87 4.37 -6.86
CA MET A 102 12.00 3.43 -6.17
C MET A 102 10.52 3.66 -6.55
N ASN A 103 10.11 4.91 -6.74
CA ASN A 103 8.76 5.23 -7.21
C ASN A 103 8.53 4.79 -8.66
N ILE A 104 9.50 5.03 -9.55
CA ILE A 104 9.42 4.61 -10.96
C ILE A 104 9.42 3.09 -11.08
N ALA A 105 10.28 2.38 -10.34
CA ALA A 105 10.35 0.93 -10.36
C ALA A 105 9.13 0.25 -9.72
N ALA A 106 8.48 0.90 -8.74
CA ALA A 106 7.28 0.36 -8.10
C ALA A 106 5.99 0.59 -8.91
N ASN A 107 5.97 1.57 -9.83
CA ASN A 107 4.79 1.93 -10.63
C ASN A 107 4.88 1.54 -12.11
N MET A 108 6.01 1.00 -12.58
CA MET A 108 6.20 0.56 -13.97
C MET A 108 5.98 -0.95 -14.12
#